data_AF-A0A7S3K9K1-F1
#
_entry.id   AF-A0A7S3K9K1-F1
#
_cell.length_a   1.000
_cell.length_b   1.000
_cell.length_c   1.000
_cell.angle_alpha   90.00
_cell.angle_beta   90.00
_cell.angle_gamma   90.00
#
_symmetry.space_group_name_H-M   'P 1'
#
loop_
_entity.id
_entity.type
_entity.pdbx_description
1 polymer ?
#
loop_
_entity_poly.entity_id
_entity_poly.type
_entity_poly.pdbx_seq_one_letter_code
_entity_poly.pdbx_strand_id
1 'polypeptide(L)'
;WIGLKTNTHWTVPMSTVKYGDTELSMASTSAVLDTGTSLTIFELSDFMKIWNKITYDKTCGYVSGTSRLACYCDSINEFKDITIKLGNYDTKMPPSAYVEYFEGTSS
;
A
#
# COMPACT_ATOMS: atom_id res chain seq x y z
N TRP A 1 -3.83 -19.31 -9.65
CA TRP A 1 -4.99 -18.66 -10.27
C TRP A 1 -5.96 -18.20 -9.20
N ILE A 2 -6.49 -16.98 -9.33
CA ILE A 2 -7.46 -16.38 -8.40
C ILE A 2 -8.77 -16.21 -9.15
N GLY A 3 -9.89 -16.63 -8.55
CA GLY A 3 -11.22 -16.45 -9.13
C GLY A 3 -11.64 -14.97 -9.08
N LEU A 4 -12.23 -14.50 -10.18
CA LEU A 4 -12.75 -13.14 -10.26
C LEU A 4 -14.09 -13.01 -9.52
N LYS A 5 -14.31 -11.86 -8.88
CA LYS A 5 -15.58 -11.49 -8.22
C LYS A 5 -16.59 -10.90 -9.21
N THR A 6 -16.14 -10.26 -10.27
CA THR A 6 -16.99 -9.62 -11.28
C THR A 6 -16.44 -9.86 -12.69
N ASN A 7 -17.28 -9.63 -13.71
CA ASN A 7 -16.90 -9.76 -15.12
C ASN A 7 -16.54 -8.42 -15.79
N THR A 8 -16.54 -7.31 -15.04
CA THR A 8 -16.29 -5.96 -15.58
C THR A 8 -14.81 -5.59 -15.49
N HIS A 9 -14.23 -5.73 -14.30
CA HIS A 9 -12.82 -5.53 -14.04
C HIS A 9 -12.23 -6.83 -13.49
N TRP A 10 -10.90 -6.93 -13.48
CA TRP A 10 -10.15 -8.02 -12.85
C TRP A 10 -10.21 -7.90 -11.32
N THR A 11 -11.42 -7.97 -10.78
CA THR A 11 -11.72 -7.82 -9.36
C THR A 11 -11.46 -9.14 -8.67
N VAL A 12 -10.57 -9.15 -7.70
CA VAL A 12 -10.20 -10.34 -6.92
C VAL A 12 -10.62 -10.19 -5.46
N PRO A 13 -10.93 -11.29 -4.75
CA PRO A 13 -11.18 -11.25 -3.32
C PRO A 13 -9.92 -10.81 -2.56
N MET A 14 -10.07 -9.91 -1.60
CA MET A 14 -9.02 -9.47 -0.67
C MET A 14 -9.52 -9.68 0.76
N SER A 15 -8.66 -10.16 1.65
CA SER A 15 -9.08 -10.49 3.03
C SER A 15 -8.19 -9.89 4.11
N THR A 16 -6.87 -9.94 3.93
CA THR A 16 -5.92 -9.53 4.95
C THR A 16 -4.89 -8.60 4.35
N VAL A 17 -4.56 -7.52 5.05
CA VAL A 17 -3.43 -6.64 4.74
C VAL A 17 -2.55 -6.55 5.97
N LYS A 18 -1.24 -6.71 5.80
CA LYS A 18 -0.24 -6.63 6.87
C LYS A 18 0.86 -5.66 6.50
N TYR A 19 1.42 -4.99 7.50
CA TYR A 19 2.69 -4.26 7.40
C TYR A 19 3.71 -4.90 8.33
N GLY A 20 4.74 -5.53 7.76
CA GLY A 20 5.53 -6.52 8.48
C GLY A 20 4.63 -7.62 9.03
N ASP A 21 4.69 -7.84 10.34
CA ASP A 21 3.87 -8.85 11.03
C ASP A 21 2.54 -8.29 11.59
N THR A 22 2.31 -6.97 11.48
CA THR A 22 1.09 -6.35 12.01
C THR A 22 -0.05 -6.44 11.00
N GLU A 23 -1.12 -7.12 11.36
CA GLU A 23 -2.37 -7.10 10.59
C GLU A 23 -3.13 -5.79 10.77
N LEU A 24 -3.66 -5.28 9.65
CA LEU A 24 -4.39 -4.03 9.57
C LEU A 24 -5.86 -4.33 9.24
N SER A 25 -6.77 -3.79 10.05
CA SER A 25 -8.21 -3.99 9.85
C SER A 25 -8.71 -3.19 8.64
N MET A 26 -8.84 -3.82 7.48
CA MET A 26 -9.36 -3.16 6.27
C MET A 26 -10.88 -3.28 6.14
N ALA A 27 -11.51 -2.22 5.63
CA ALA A 27 -12.93 -2.25 5.24
C ALA A 27 -13.10 -2.90 3.86
N SER A 28 -12.12 -2.72 2.99
CA SER A 28 -12.10 -3.27 1.63
C SER A 28 -11.97 -4.80 1.65
N THR A 29 -12.83 -5.48 0.88
CA THR A 29 -12.86 -6.97 0.78
C THR A 29 -12.55 -7.48 -0.64
N SER A 30 -12.10 -6.58 -1.50
CA SER A 30 -11.71 -6.87 -2.88
C SER A 30 -10.70 -5.84 -3.38
N ALA A 31 -9.94 -6.22 -4.39
CA ALA A 31 -9.03 -5.34 -5.11
C ALA A 31 -9.24 -5.52 -6.62
N VAL A 32 -8.93 -4.48 -7.39
CA VAL A 32 -8.89 -4.54 -8.87
C VAL A 32 -7.43 -4.60 -9.30
N LEU A 33 -7.10 -5.55 -10.18
CA LEU A 33 -5.79 -5.60 -10.82
C LEU A 33 -5.80 -4.64 -12.02
N ASP A 34 -5.16 -3.48 -11.86
CA ASP A 34 -5.18 -2.39 -12.84
C ASP A 34 -3.77 -2.12 -13.38
N THR A 35 -3.57 -2.32 -14.67
CA THR A 35 -2.30 -2.03 -15.37
C THR A 35 -2.19 -0.57 -15.83
N GLY A 36 -3.24 0.24 -15.65
CA GLY A 36 -3.32 1.63 -16.08
C GLY A 36 -2.77 2.65 -15.07
N THR A 37 -2.34 2.21 -13.89
CA THR A 37 -1.77 3.05 -12.83
C THR A 37 -0.45 2.48 -12.31
N SER A 38 0.45 3.35 -11.86
CA SER A 38 1.67 2.96 -11.14
C SER A 38 1.44 2.82 -9.63
N LEU A 39 0.32 3.34 -9.12
CA LEU A 39 0.04 3.43 -7.69
C LEU A 39 -0.94 2.36 -7.23
N THR A 40 -0.78 1.90 -5.99
CA THR A 40 -1.80 1.12 -5.29
C THR A 40 -2.77 2.06 -4.58
N ILE A 41 -4.04 2.04 -5.00
CA ILE A 41 -5.06 2.95 -4.52
C ILE A 41 -5.97 2.21 -3.52
N PHE A 42 -6.24 2.85 -2.39
CA PHE A 42 -7.16 2.37 -1.36
C PHE A 42 -8.26 3.40 -1.10
N GLU A 43 -9.41 2.94 -0.61
CA GLU A 43 -10.39 3.82 0.03
C GLU A 43 -9.72 4.60 1.17
N LEU A 44 -10.10 5.87 1.33
CA LEU A 44 -9.39 6.79 2.24
C LEU A 44 -9.24 6.25 3.66
N SER A 45 -10.26 5.57 4.18
CA SER A 45 -10.23 4.99 5.54
C SER A 45 -9.21 3.86 5.70
N ASP A 46 -8.99 3.06 4.65
CA ASP A 46 -7.99 2.00 4.64
C ASP A 46 -6.59 2.57 4.35
N PHE A 47 -6.49 3.52 3.42
CA PHE A 47 -5.25 4.26 3.16
C PHE A 47 -4.69 4.87 4.45
N MET A 48 -5.52 5.57 5.24
CA MET A 48 -5.07 6.20 6.48
C MET A 48 -4.55 5.19 7.51
N LYS A 49 -5.06 3.96 7.55
CA LYS A 49 -4.54 2.91 8.45
C LYS A 49 -3.16 2.44 8.02
N ILE A 50 -2.98 2.23 6.71
CA ILE A 50 -1.69 1.87 6.12
C ILE A 50 -0.69 3.00 6.37
N TRP A 51 -1.05 4.23 5.99
CA TRP A 51 -0.24 5.43 6.14
C TRP A 51 0.19 5.64 7.60
N ASN A 52 -0.76 5.69 8.54
CA ASN A 52 -0.44 5.89 9.96
C ASN A 52 0.45 4.79 10.52
N LYS A 53 0.33 3.55 10.01
CA LYS A 53 1.20 2.44 10.43
C LYS A 53 2.61 2.58 9.87
N ILE A 54 2.76 2.93 8.59
CA ILE A 54 4.04 3.12 7.91
C ILE A 54 4.81 4.29 8.55
N THR A 55 4.09 5.34 8.95
CA THR A 55 4.66 6.64 9.34
C THR A 55 4.72 6.88 10.84
N TYR A 56 4.30 5.91 11.66
CA TYR A 56 4.14 6.07 13.11
C TYR A 56 5.36 6.66 13.83
N ASP A 57 6.57 6.31 13.39
CA ASP A 57 7.85 6.74 13.97
C ASP A 57 8.67 7.63 13.02
N LYS A 58 8.03 8.19 11.99
CA LYS A 58 8.70 8.95 10.93
C LYS A 58 8.26 10.42 10.91
N THR A 59 9.15 11.27 10.43
CA THR A 59 8.80 12.68 10.14
C THR A 59 8.24 12.76 8.73
N CYS A 60 6.93 12.97 8.63
CA CYS A 60 6.22 12.98 7.36
C CYS A 60 5.34 14.23 7.20
N GLY A 61 5.02 14.57 5.96
CA GLY A 61 4.18 15.71 5.61
C GLY A 61 3.86 15.75 4.13
N TYR A 62 3.29 16.88 3.70
CA TYR A 62 3.08 17.13 2.28
C TYR A 62 4.35 17.71 1.64
N VAL A 63 4.68 17.23 0.44
CA VAL A 63 5.69 17.88 -0.38
C VAL A 63 5.12 19.20 -0.88
N SER A 64 5.81 20.30 -0.55
CA SER A 64 5.37 21.66 -0.87
C SER A 64 4.99 21.82 -2.34
N GLY A 65 3.82 22.42 -2.59
CA GLY A 65 3.30 22.62 -3.95
C GLY A 65 2.69 21.37 -4.60
N THR A 66 2.56 20.25 -3.88
CA THR A 66 1.96 19.01 -4.39
C THR A 66 0.93 18.43 -3.41
N SER A 67 0.13 17.47 -3.88
CA SER A 67 -0.74 16.63 -3.04
C SER A 67 -0.05 15.35 -2.54
N ARG A 68 1.26 15.21 -2.77
CA ARG A 68 2.01 14.01 -2.39
C ARG A 68 2.36 14.04 -0.91
N LEU A 69 2.13 12.92 -0.26
CA LEU A 69 2.63 12.66 1.08
C LEU A 69 4.06 12.12 0.96
N ALA A 70 4.91 12.51 1.89
CA ALA A 70 6.28 12.06 1.93
C ALA A 70 6.80 11.98 3.37
N CYS A 71 7.77 11.12 3.57
CA CYS A 71 8.50 10.95 4.81
C CYS A 71 10.00 11.17 4.58
N TYR A 72 10.66 11.68 5.61
CA TYR A 72 12.10 11.58 5.70
C TYR A 72 12.48 10.13 6.02
N CYS A 73 13.47 9.60 5.30
CA CYS A 73 14.10 8.33 5.61
C CYS A 73 15.57 8.36 5.19
N ASP A 74 16.42 7.67 5.93
CA ASP A 74 17.82 7.48 5.57
C ASP A 74 17.96 6.30 4.60
N SER A 75 17.06 5.31 4.72
CA SER A 75 17.05 4.13 3.86
C SER A 75 15.65 3.54 3.66
N ILE A 76 15.41 3.02 2.45
CA ILE A 76 14.21 2.24 2.13
C ILE A 76 14.03 0.99 3.02
N ASN A 77 15.12 0.49 3.61
CA ASN A 77 15.10 -0.68 4.48
C ASN A 77 14.48 -0.41 5.86
N GLU A 78 14.22 0.85 6.20
CA GLU A 78 13.47 1.21 7.40
C GLU A 78 11.99 0.81 7.29
N PHE A 79 11.48 0.68 6.07
CA PHE A 79 10.11 0.26 5.84
C PHE A 79 10.00 -1.27 5.77
N LYS A 80 8.81 -1.80 6.07
CA LYS A 80 8.53 -3.25 6.09
C LYS A 80 7.63 -3.65 4.95
N ASP A 81 7.73 -4.89 4.50
CA ASP A 81 6.88 -5.39 3.43
C ASP A 81 5.39 -5.22 3.76
N ILE A 82 4.62 -4.82 2.76
CA ILE A 82 3.15 -4.89 2.80
C ILE A 82 2.75 -6.24 2.24
N THR A 83 2.01 -7.04 3.00
CA THR A 83 1.47 -8.32 2.52
C THR A 83 -0.04 -8.20 2.33
N ILE A 84 -0.53 -8.48 1.14
CA ILE A 84 -1.96 -8.47 0.80
C ILE A 84 -2.38 -9.88 0.43
N LYS A 85 -3.41 -10.39 1.10
CA LYS A 85 -4.00 -11.69 0.78
C LYS A 85 -5.05 -11.53 -0.31
N LEU A 86 -4.72 -12.01 -1.51
CA LEU A 86 -5.59 -12.02 -2.69
C LEU A 86 -6.06 -13.46 -2.95
N GLY A 87 -7.33 -13.73 -2.69
CA GLY A 87 -7.86 -15.09 -2.61
C GLY A 87 -7.15 -15.91 -1.54
N ASN A 88 -6.49 -16.98 -1.97
CA ASN A 88 -5.74 -17.88 -1.07
C ASN A 88 -4.23 -17.60 -1.06
N TYR A 89 -3.77 -16.55 -1.71
CA TYR A 89 -2.34 -16.25 -1.88
C TYR A 89 -1.97 -15.01 -1.08
N ASP A 90 -0.86 -15.10 -0.36
CA ASP A 90 -0.20 -13.95 0.24
C ASP A 90 0.74 -13.33 -0.81
N THR A 91 0.42 -12.11 -1.22
CA THR A 91 1.21 -11.32 -2.17
C THR A 91 1.99 -10.27 -1.40
N LYS A 92 3.31 -10.23 -1.61
CA LYS A 92 4.21 -9.33 -0.87
C LYS A 92 4.67 -8.18 -1.76
N MET A 93 4.54 -6.96 -1.23
CA MET A 93 5.10 -5.74 -1.80
C MET A 93 6.28 -5.31 -0.91
N PRO A 94 7.53 -5.48 -1.37
CA PRO A 94 8.67 -4.94 -0.65
C PRO A 94 8.65 -3.40 -0.66
N PRO A 95 9.36 -2.72 0.25
CA PRO A 95 9.49 -1.26 0.26
C PRO A 95 9.78 -0.64 -1.10
N SER A 96 10.66 -1.26 -1.89
CA SER A 96 11.00 -0.81 -3.25
C SER A 96 9.83 -0.84 -4.26
N ALA A 97 8.71 -1.44 -3.91
CA ALA A 97 7.52 -1.54 -4.76
C ALA A 97 6.41 -0.55 -4.37
N TYR A 98 6.46 0.05 -3.18
CA TYR A 98 5.41 0.99 -2.73
C TYR A 98 5.95 2.32 -2.16
N VAL A 99 7.27 2.46 -2.00
CA VAL A 99 7.93 3.71 -1.65
C VAL A 99 8.61 4.27 -2.90
N GLU A 100 8.26 5.48 -3.30
CA GLU A 100 8.90 6.19 -4.40
C GLU A 100 10.00 7.11 -3.85
N TYR A 101 11.21 7.03 -4.40
CA TYR A 101 12.30 7.95 -4.06
C TYR A 101 12.30 9.15 -5.02
N PHE A 102 12.26 10.35 -4.46
CA PHE A 102 12.43 11.59 -5.20
C PHE A 102 13.42 12.51 -4.47
N GLU A 103 14.59 12.75 -5.08
CA GLU A 103 15.61 13.71 -4.60
C GLU A 103 16.01 13.53 -3.11
N GLY A 104 16.08 12.30 -2.61
CA GLY A 104 16.40 12.00 -1.21
C GLY A 104 15.21 12.07 -0.24
N THR A 105 13.99 12.27 -0.76
CA THR A 105 12.74 12.19 -0.02
C THR A 105 11.97 10.95 -0.47
N SER A 106 11.41 10.18 0.46
CA SER A 106 10.53 9.04 0.13
C SER A 106 9.06 9.46 0.16
N SER A 107 8.28 9.11 -0.86
CA SER A 107 6.83 9.32 -0.94
C SER A 107 6.05 8.02 -1.05
#